data_AF-A0A967I9I4-F1
#
_entry.id   AF-A0A967I9I4-F1
#
_cell.length_a   1.000
_cell.length_b   1.000
_cell.length_c   1.000
_cell.angle_alpha   90.00
_cell.angle_beta   90.00
_cell.angle_gamma   90.00
#
_symmetry.space_group_name_H-M   'P 1'
#
loop_
_entity.id
_entity.type
_entity.pdbx_description
1 polymer ?
#
loop_
_entity_poly.entity_id
_entity_poly.type
_entity_poly.pdbx_seq_one_letter_code
_entity_poly.pdbx_strand_id
1 'polypeptide(L)'
;MKAEEIEFAVARYFSWRRNVIVPNVSWGMGFRHELDLLVLTPAGYAYEVEIKTTLSDVIADKKKKKWSIYLPYDGNRISRFYFALPENIYAKSIAHIPATAGILRIREVSNGGPLCCTKEREAKRNPNAQKFTTKERLDLYRLAHMRVWSMKEKLIAQNGG
;
A
#
# COMPACT_ATOMS: atom_id res chain seq x y z
N MET A 1 5.36 7.29 -14.48
CA MET A 1 5.71 6.44 -13.34
C MET A 1 4.76 5.25 -13.30
N LYS A 2 5.30 4.04 -13.36
CA LYS A 2 4.54 2.79 -13.29
C LYS A 2 4.18 2.47 -11.84
N ALA A 3 3.17 1.61 -11.64
CA ALA A 3 2.69 1.27 -10.31
C ALA A 3 3.76 0.57 -9.47
N GLU A 4 4.56 -0.31 -10.09
CA GLU A 4 5.63 -1.07 -9.46
C GLU A 4 6.76 -0.17 -8.95
N GLU A 5 7.04 0.93 -9.65
CA GLU A 5 8.05 1.91 -9.24
C GLU A 5 7.59 2.66 -7.97
N ILE A 6 6.31 3.04 -7.93
CA ILE A 6 5.67 3.65 -6.76
C ILE A 6 5.66 2.68 -5.59
N GLU A 7 5.25 1.44 -5.83
CA GLU A 7 5.23 0.36 -4.83
C GLU A 7 6.61 0.21 -4.16
N PHE A 8 7.66 0.13 -4.98
CA PHE A 8 9.04 0.02 -4.49
C PHE A 8 9.46 1.23 -3.65
N ALA A 9 9.14 2.46 -4.10
CA ALA A 9 9.44 3.68 -3.37
C ALA A 9 8.73 3.72 -1.99
N VAL A 10 7.47 3.29 -1.96
CA VAL A 10 6.68 3.17 -0.72
C VAL A 10 7.24 2.09 0.20
N ALA A 11 7.58 0.92 -0.33
CA ALA A 11 8.17 -0.16 0.44
C ALA A 11 9.51 0.26 1.08
N ARG A 12 10.33 1.04 0.36
CA ARG A 12 11.55 1.66 0.90
C ARG A 12 11.25 2.62 2.04
N TYR A 13 10.27 3.50 1.85
CA TYR A 13 9.87 4.48 2.87
C TYR A 13 9.41 3.81 4.17
N PHE A 14 8.58 2.76 4.08
CA PHE A 14 8.17 2.00 5.25
C PHE A 14 9.24 1.01 5.75
N SER A 15 10.35 0.83 5.05
CA SER A 15 11.46 -0.06 5.42
C SER A 15 11.03 -1.50 5.67
N TRP A 16 11.13 -2.34 4.64
CA TRP A 16 10.94 -3.80 4.71
C TRP A 16 11.90 -4.52 5.68
N ARG A 17 12.96 -3.85 6.15
CA ARG A 17 13.83 -4.38 7.22
C ARG A 17 13.17 -4.32 8.60
N ARG A 18 12.17 -3.46 8.77
CA ARG A 18 11.46 -3.24 10.05
C ARG A 18 10.04 -3.79 10.02
N ASN A 19 9.36 -3.62 8.89
CA ASN A 19 7.96 -4.01 8.71
C ASN A 19 7.87 -5.15 7.71
N VAL A 20 6.83 -5.97 7.84
CA VAL A 20 6.49 -6.94 6.79
C VAL A 20 5.66 -6.20 5.75
N ILE A 21 6.15 -6.16 4.52
CA ILE A 21 5.53 -5.41 3.42
C ILE A 21 5.20 -6.41 2.32
N VAL A 22 3.93 -6.50 1.93
CA VAL A 22 3.45 -7.48 0.97
C VAL A 22 2.56 -6.79 -0.06
N PRO A 23 2.90 -6.84 -1.36
CA PRO A 23 2.04 -6.28 -2.41
C PRO A 23 0.85 -7.19 -2.72
N ASN A 24 -0.11 -6.69 -3.50
CA ASN A 24 -1.29 -7.36 -4.08
C ASN A 24 -1.98 -8.34 -3.13
N VAL A 25 -2.19 -7.96 -1.87
CA VAL A 25 -2.76 -8.86 -0.86
C VAL A 25 -4.25 -9.06 -1.16
N SER A 26 -4.62 -10.27 -1.56
CA SER A 26 -6.00 -10.67 -1.85
C SER A 26 -6.32 -12.06 -1.22
N TRP A 27 -7.39 -12.70 -1.70
CA TRP A 27 -7.87 -14.07 -1.45
C TRP A 27 -7.17 -14.90 -0.34
N GLY A 28 -7.97 -15.35 0.63
CA GLY A 28 -7.52 -16.23 1.73
C GLY A 28 -7.22 -15.50 3.04
N MET A 29 -7.01 -14.18 3.00
CA MET A 29 -6.82 -13.32 4.19
C MET A 29 -8.12 -12.69 4.72
N GLY A 30 -9.24 -12.90 4.01
CA GLY A 30 -10.57 -12.40 4.40
C GLY A 30 -10.77 -10.88 4.20
N PHE A 31 -9.99 -10.25 3.31
CA PHE A 31 -10.29 -8.92 2.80
C PHE A 31 -11.36 -8.99 1.70
N ARG A 32 -12.23 -7.99 1.62
CA ARG A 32 -13.31 -7.88 0.62
C ARG A 32 -12.82 -7.34 -0.72
N HIS A 33 -11.60 -6.80 -0.77
CA HIS A 33 -10.91 -6.35 -1.98
C HIS A 33 -9.44 -6.70 -1.93
N GLU A 34 -8.78 -6.57 -3.08
CA GLU A 34 -7.33 -6.66 -3.20
C GLU A 34 -6.70 -5.36 -2.70
N LEU A 35 -5.67 -5.49 -1.86
CA LEU A 35 -4.86 -4.38 -1.36
C LEU A 35 -3.61 -4.26 -2.23
N ASP A 36 -3.38 -3.09 -2.82
CA ASP A 36 -2.17 -2.86 -3.64
C ASP A 36 -0.90 -3.13 -2.82
N LEU A 37 -0.83 -2.61 -1.59
CA LEU A 37 0.29 -2.84 -0.68
C LEU A 37 -0.18 -2.85 0.78
N LEU A 38 0.16 -3.93 1.50
CA LEU A 38 -0.05 -4.04 2.95
C LEU A 38 1.28 -3.90 3.70
N VAL A 39 1.28 -3.07 4.74
CA VAL A 39 2.42 -2.88 5.66
C VAL A 39 2.00 -3.34 7.05
N LEU A 40 2.56 -4.45 7.52
CA LEU A 40 2.36 -4.95 8.88
C LEU A 40 3.51 -4.50 9.78
N THR A 41 3.16 -3.76 10.83
CA THR A 41 4.12 -3.26 11.82
C THR A 41 4.52 -4.32 12.86
N PRO A 42 5.68 -4.18 13.53
CA PRO A 42 6.06 -5.05 14.65
C PRO A 42 5.01 -5.13 15.76
N ALA A 43 4.27 -4.03 15.98
CA ALA A 43 3.18 -3.98 16.96
C ALA A 43 1.93 -4.78 16.54
N GLY A 44 1.89 -5.31 15.31
CA GLY A 44 0.80 -6.11 14.77
C GLY A 44 -0.30 -5.34 14.06
N TYR A 45 -0.14 -4.04 13.85
CA TYR A 45 -1.11 -3.22 13.13
C TYR A 45 -0.78 -3.17 11.64
N ALA A 46 -1.78 -3.37 10.80
CA ALA A 46 -1.65 -3.28 9.35
C ALA A 46 -2.01 -1.87 8.86
N TYR A 47 -1.24 -1.40 7.88
CA TYR A 47 -1.56 -0.25 7.04
C TYR A 47 -1.85 -0.76 5.64
N GLU A 48 -2.81 -0.12 4.99
CA GLU A 48 -3.08 -0.29 3.57
C GLU A 48 -2.57 0.94 2.84
N VAL A 49 -1.83 0.72 1.76
CA VAL A 49 -1.42 1.77 0.83
C VAL A 49 -2.01 1.44 -0.53
N GLU A 50 -2.91 2.30 -1.01
CA GLU A 50 -3.48 2.22 -2.35
C GLU A 50 -2.63 3.09 -3.30
N ILE A 51 -2.23 2.52 -4.42
CA ILE A 51 -1.38 3.15 -5.43
C ILE A 51 -2.27 3.69 -6.55
N LYS A 52 -2.09 4.97 -6.90
CA LYS A 52 -2.81 5.60 -8.03
C LYS A 52 -1.83 6.27 -8.96
N THR A 53 -1.85 5.88 -10.23
CA THR A 53 -0.99 6.42 -11.27
C THR A 53 -1.67 7.50 -12.10
N THR A 54 -3.02 7.56 -12.07
CA THR A 54 -3.80 8.56 -12.81
C THR A 54 -4.79 9.32 -11.92
N LEU A 55 -5.15 10.54 -12.34
CA LEU A 55 -6.19 11.33 -11.68
C LEU A 55 -7.57 10.66 -11.78
N SER A 56 -7.87 9.99 -12.90
CA SER A 56 -9.12 9.28 -13.12
C SER A 56 -9.35 8.18 -12.07
N ASP A 57 -8.29 7.43 -11.71
CA ASP A 57 -8.38 6.41 -10.68
C ASP A 57 -8.71 7.02 -9.30
N VAL A 58 -8.11 8.18 -8.99
CA VAL A 58 -8.41 8.91 -7.74
C VAL A 58 -9.86 9.39 -7.71
N ILE A 59 -10.36 9.92 -8.82
CA ILE A 59 -11.75 10.41 -8.92
C ILE A 59 -12.74 9.25 -8.81
N ALA A 60 -12.47 8.12 -9.45
CA ALA A 60 -13.30 6.92 -9.37
C ALA A 60 -13.40 6.41 -7.91
N ASP A 61 -12.31 6.50 -7.17
CA ASP A 61 -12.23 6.05 -5.78
C ASP A 61 -12.91 6.97 -4.77
N LYS A 62 -13.13 8.26 -5.10
CA LYS A 62 -13.91 9.19 -4.27
C LYS A 62 -15.30 8.63 -3.93
N LYS A 63 -15.86 7.78 -4.78
CA LYS A 63 -17.20 7.18 -4.61
C LYS A 63 -17.22 5.95 -3.70
N LYS A 64 -16.06 5.37 -3.36
CA LYS A 64 -16.00 4.10 -2.61
C LYS A 64 -16.07 4.34 -1.10
N LYS A 65 -17.05 3.71 -0.44
CA LYS A 65 -17.25 3.79 1.03
C LYS A 65 -16.15 3.08 1.83
N LYS A 66 -15.30 2.26 1.20
CA LYS A 66 -14.24 1.47 1.88
C LYS A 66 -13.20 2.33 2.61
N TRP A 67 -13.06 3.60 2.23
CA TRP A 67 -12.10 4.55 2.80
C TRP A 67 -12.53 5.22 4.11
N SER A 68 -13.75 4.93 4.59
CA SER A 68 -14.20 5.42 5.87
C SER A 68 -13.56 4.63 7.01
N ILE A 69 -12.65 5.27 7.74
CA ILE A 69 -12.05 4.72 8.97
C ILE A 69 -13.10 4.42 10.07
N TYR A 70 -14.35 4.85 9.88
CA TYR A 70 -15.45 4.69 10.82
C TYR A 70 -16.40 3.54 10.45
N LEU A 71 -16.21 2.92 9.28
CA LEU A 71 -16.97 1.75 8.90
C LEU A 71 -16.13 0.50 9.18
N PRO A 72 -16.72 -0.59 9.71
CA PRO A 72 -16.02 -1.85 9.98
C PRO A 72 -15.76 -2.62 8.67
N TYR A 73 -15.12 -1.94 7.72
CA TYR A 73 -14.68 -2.53 6.48
C TYR A 73 -13.50 -3.46 6.78
N ASP A 74 -13.58 -4.70 6.30
CA ASP A 74 -12.61 -5.78 6.58
C ASP A 74 -12.33 -6.06 8.06
N GLY A 75 -13.36 -5.96 8.91
CA GLY A 75 -13.27 -6.36 10.32
C GLY A 75 -12.35 -5.47 11.16
N ASN A 76 -12.13 -4.21 10.76
CA ASN A 76 -11.20 -3.29 11.41
C ASN A 76 -9.74 -3.77 11.42
N ARG A 77 -9.32 -4.56 10.43
CA ARG A 77 -7.92 -5.00 10.31
C ARG A 77 -6.95 -3.89 9.92
N ILE A 78 -7.43 -2.88 9.21
CA ILE A 78 -6.62 -1.75 8.73
C ILE A 78 -6.64 -0.62 9.74
N SER A 79 -5.46 -0.30 10.27
CA SER A 79 -5.26 0.75 11.27
C SER A 79 -5.00 2.13 10.69
N ARG A 80 -4.40 2.18 9.50
CA ARG A 80 -4.11 3.41 8.75
C ARG A 80 -4.24 3.12 7.27
N PHE A 81 -4.73 4.11 6.55
CA PHE A 81 -4.92 4.03 5.12
C PHE A 81 -4.21 5.20 4.42
N TYR A 82 -3.44 4.89 3.38
CA TYR A 82 -2.63 5.85 2.62
C TYR A 82 -2.94 5.77 1.13
N PHE A 83 -2.93 6.92 0.45
CA PHE A 83 -2.77 6.97 -1.00
C PHE A 83 -1.31 7.25 -1.34
N ALA A 84 -0.76 6.49 -2.29
CA ALA A 84 0.52 6.76 -2.92
C ALA A 84 0.31 7.35 -4.31
N LEU A 85 0.83 8.56 -4.53
CA LEU A 85 0.60 9.35 -5.74
C LEU A 85 1.93 9.83 -6.33
N PRO A 86 2.14 9.74 -7.65
CA PRO A 86 3.25 10.41 -8.29
C PRO A 86 3.07 11.93 -8.30
N GLU A 87 4.20 12.63 -8.32
CA GLU A 87 4.33 14.10 -8.35
C GLU A 87 3.36 14.79 -9.33
N ASN A 88 3.27 14.25 -10.54
CA ASN A 88 2.55 14.85 -11.66
C ASN A 88 1.02 14.91 -11.46
N ILE A 89 0.44 14.05 -10.60
CA ILE A 89 -1.00 14.07 -10.30
C ILE A 89 -1.30 14.61 -8.89
N TYR A 90 -0.32 14.64 -8.00
CA TYR A 90 -0.48 14.97 -6.59
C TYR A 90 -1.34 16.23 -6.36
N ALA A 91 -0.96 17.37 -6.94
CA ALA A 91 -1.65 18.64 -6.70
C ALA A 91 -3.15 18.60 -7.06
N LYS A 92 -3.51 17.88 -8.14
CA LYS A 92 -4.90 17.75 -8.60
C LYS A 92 -5.68 16.72 -7.77
N SER A 93 -5.00 15.70 -7.26
CA SER A 93 -5.61 14.59 -6.53
C SER A 93 -6.02 14.94 -5.10
N ILE A 94 -5.33 15.87 -4.42
CA ILE A 94 -5.54 16.18 -2.99
C ILE A 94 -7.02 16.47 -2.67
N ALA A 95 -7.70 17.24 -3.53
CA ALA A 95 -9.11 17.63 -3.34
C ALA A 95 -10.10 16.44 -3.40
N HIS A 96 -9.67 15.30 -3.95
CA HIS A 96 -10.49 14.10 -4.08
C HIS A 96 -10.21 13.05 -3.00
N ILE A 97 -9.16 13.23 -2.21
CA ILE A 97 -8.73 12.27 -1.20
C ILE A 97 -9.38 12.58 0.16
N PRO A 98 -10.05 11.62 0.81
CA PRO A 98 -10.64 11.80 2.14
C PRO A 98 -9.65 12.35 3.17
N ALA A 99 -10.08 13.30 4.00
CA ALA A 99 -9.24 13.92 5.03
C ALA A 99 -8.75 12.95 6.11
N THR A 100 -9.31 11.74 6.18
CA THR A 100 -8.90 10.66 7.06
C THR A 100 -7.71 9.87 6.53
N ALA A 101 -7.51 9.85 5.20
CA ALA A 101 -6.45 9.10 4.54
C ALA A 101 -5.13 9.88 4.54
N GLY A 102 -4.03 9.17 4.75
CA GLY A 102 -2.69 9.72 4.58
C GLY A 102 -2.35 9.86 3.09
N ILE A 103 -1.35 10.70 2.79
CA ILE A 103 -0.86 10.91 1.43
C ILE A 103 0.65 10.74 1.41
N LEU A 104 1.10 9.84 0.55
CA LEU A 104 2.48 9.62 0.18
C LEU A 104 2.69 10.14 -1.25
N ARG A 105 3.69 10.99 -1.44
CA ARG A 105 4.03 11.62 -2.71
C ARG A 105 5.35 11.06 -3.21
N ILE A 106 5.35 10.61 -4.46
CA ILE A 106 6.50 9.96 -5.08
C ILE A 106 7.08 10.88 -6.14
N ARG A 107 8.36 11.18 -5.99
CA ARG A 107 9.14 12.08 -6.84
C ARG A 107 10.34 11.37 -7.41
N GLU A 108 10.68 11.72 -8.63
CA GLU A 108 12.00 11.43 -9.18
C GLU A 108 13.03 12.33 -8.49
N VAL A 109 14.18 11.76 -8.12
CA VAL A 109 15.30 12.53 -7.59
C VAL A 109 16.08 13.09 -8.77
N SER A 110 16.57 14.32 -8.64
CA SER A 110 17.45 14.93 -9.64
C SER A 110 18.64 14.01 -9.96
N ASN A 111 19.06 14.01 -11.22
CA ASN A 111 20.15 13.18 -11.75
C ASN A 111 19.88 11.66 -11.82
N GLY A 112 18.61 11.26 -11.96
CA GLY A 112 18.25 9.84 -12.18
C GLY A 112 18.43 8.96 -10.95
N GLY A 113 18.46 9.56 -9.75
CA GLY A 113 18.48 8.82 -8.48
C GLY A 113 17.21 8.00 -8.25
N PRO A 114 17.21 7.09 -7.25
CA PRO A 114 16.04 6.27 -6.95
C PRO A 114 14.85 7.15 -6.56
N LEU A 115 13.64 6.71 -6.90
CA LEU A 115 12.41 7.42 -6.52
C LEU A 115 12.36 7.70 -5.02
N CYS A 116 12.00 8.93 -4.67
CA CYS A 116 11.83 9.40 -3.31
C CYS A 116 10.34 9.39 -2.95
N CYS A 117 10.01 8.81 -1.80
CA CYS A 117 8.66 8.85 -1.23
C CYS A 117 8.66 9.77 -0.01
N THR A 118 7.83 10.82 -0.04
CA THR A 118 7.60 11.74 1.07
C THR A 118 6.18 11.65 1.59
N LYS A 119 6.01 11.75 2.92
CA LYS A 119 4.70 11.78 3.55
C LYS A 119 4.22 13.22 3.66
N GLU A 120 3.24 13.57 2.82
CA GLU A 120 2.63 14.89 2.79
C GLU A 120 1.50 15.02 3.81
N ARG A 121 0.84 13.90 4.14
CA ARG A 121 -0.22 13.86 5.15
C ARG A 121 -0.19 12.54 5.92
N GLU A 122 -0.24 12.62 7.25
CA GLU A 122 -0.38 11.44 8.11
C GLU A 122 -1.80 10.87 8.02
N ALA A 123 -1.91 9.54 7.96
CA ALA A 123 -3.20 8.87 8.01
C ALA A 123 -3.78 8.92 9.42
N LYS A 124 -5.07 9.22 9.55
CA LYS A 124 -5.76 9.08 10.84
C LYS A 124 -5.78 7.61 11.25
N ARG A 125 -5.47 7.36 12.52
CA ARG A 125 -5.55 6.01 13.09
C ARG A 125 -7.02 5.62 13.26
N ASN A 126 -7.39 4.44 12.77
CA ASN A 126 -8.65 3.79 13.14
C ASN A 126 -8.55 3.32 14.61
N PRO A 127 -9.34 3.86 15.55
CA PRO A 127 -9.28 3.48 16.96
C PRO A 127 -9.76 2.05 17.21
N ASN A 128 -10.63 1.54 16.33
CA ASN A 128 -11.18 0.18 16.42
C ASN A 128 -10.26 -0.87 15.79
N ALA A 129 -9.08 -0.46 15.31
CA ALA A 129 -8.20 -1.34 14.56
C ALA A 129 -7.70 -2.50 15.43
N GLN A 130 -7.88 -3.72 14.93
CA GLN A 130 -7.41 -4.93 15.59
C GLN A 130 -6.03 -5.31 15.10
N LYS A 131 -5.22 -5.87 16.00
CA LYS A 131 -3.93 -6.43 15.65
C LYS A 131 -4.15 -7.73 14.88
N PHE A 132 -3.27 -8.01 13.92
CA PHE A 132 -3.23 -9.31 13.28
C PHE A 132 -2.92 -10.39 14.33
N THR A 133 -3.77 -11.41 14.35
CA THR A 133 -3.57 -12.64 15.10
C THR A 133 -2.33 -13.38 14.60
N THR A 134 -1.79 -14.28 15.41
CA THR A 134 -0.63 -15.10 15.00
C THR A 134 -0.92 -15.86 13.69
N LYS A 135 -2.13 -16.40 13.53
CA LYS A 135 -2.54 -17.10 12.31
C LYS A 135 -2.48 -16.17 11.09
N GLU A 136 -3.09 -14.98 11.17
CA GLU A 136 -3.09 -14.01 10.06
C GLU A 136 -1.68 -13.54 9.70
N ARG A 137 -0.78 -13.41 10.68
CA ARG A 137 0.63 -13.11 10.43
C ARG A 137 1.33 -14.23 9.66
N LEU A 138 1.12 -15.48 10.06
CA LEU A 138 1.70 -16.64 9.37
C LEU A 138 1.17 -16.77 7.94
N ASP A 139 -0.13 -16.53 7.74
CA ASP A 139 -0.75 -16.52 6.42
C ASP A 139 -0.14 -15.41 5.54
N LEU A 140 0.07 -14.21 6.09
CA LEU A 140 0.74 -13.11 5.39
C LEU A 140 2.20 -13.44 5.05
N TYR A 141 2.95 -14.07 5.96
CA TYR A 141 4.35 -14.46 5.73
C TYR A 141 4.45 -15.54 4.66
N ARG A 142 3.53 -16.50 4.66
CA ARG A 142 3.43 -17.51 3.61
C ARG A 142 3.19 -16.86 2.25
N LEU A 143 2.27 -15.91 2.16
CA LEU A 143 2.02 -15.15 0.94
C LEU A 143 3.27 -14.38 0.48
N ALA A 144 3.95 -13.69 1.40
CA ALA A 144 5.19 -12.97 1.09
C ALA A 144 6.27 -13.91 0.54
N HIS A 145 6.45 -15.07 1.18
CA HIS A 145 7.40 -16.09 0.73
C HIS A 145 7.08 -16.60 -0.69
N MET A 146 5.81 -16.89 -0.97
CA MET A 146 5.37 -17.32 -2.30
C MET A 146 5.69 -16.27 -3.38
N ARG A 147 5.47 -14.99 -3.09
CA ARG A 147 5.75 -13.89 -4.04
C ARG A 147 7.21 -13.79 -4.43
N VAL A 148 8.12 -14.01 -3.49
CA VAL A 148 9.56 -14.01 -3.78
C VAL A 148 9.90 -15.09 -4.82
N TRP A 149 9.35 -16.29 -4.69
CA TRP A 149 9.60 -17.37 -5.63
C TRP A 149 8.96 -17.12 -7.01
N SER A 150 7.71 -16.66 -7.05
CA SER A 150 7.06 -16.27 -8.31
C SER A 150 7.80 -15.13 -9.02
N MET A 151 8.38 -14.18 -8.27
CA MET A 151 9.20 -13.12 -8.84
C MET A 151 10.52 -13.66 -9.42
N LYS A 152 11.18 -14.59 -8.71
CA LYS A 152 12.40 -15.24 -9.20
C LYS A 152 12.15 -16.04 -10.48
N GLU A 153 11.05 -16.77 -10.54
CA GLU A 153 10.62 -17.51 -11.74
C GLU A 153 10.45 -16.57 -12.94
N LYS A 154 9.74 -15.45 -12.76
CA LYS A 154 9.59 -14.41 -13.81
C LYS A 154 10.93 -13.81 -14.24
N LEU A 155 11.82 -13.54 -13.29
CA LEU A 155 13.15 -12.97 -13.59
C LEU A 155 14.01 -13.92 -14.42
N ILE A 156 13.98 -15.22 -14.10
CA ILE A 156 14.70 -16.24 -14.87
C ILE A 156 14.11 -16.34 -16.29
N ALA A 157 12.78 -16.35 -16.42
CA ALA A 157 12.12 -16.40 -17.73
C ALA A 157 12.44 -15.18 -18.62
N GLN A 158 12.60 -13.99 -18.03
CA GLN A 158 12.97 -12.78 -18.76
C GLN A 158 14.44 -12.74 -19.20
N ASN A 159 15.34 -13.35 -18.43
CA ASN A 159 16.78 -13.38 -18.70
C ASN A 159 17.22 -14.58 -19.56
N GLY A 160 16.35 -15.59 -19.72
CA GLY A 160 16.61 -16.81 -20.48
C GLY A 160 15.99 -16.85 -21.88
N GLY A 161 15.52 -15.70 -22.39
CA GLY A 161 14.99 -15.52 -23.74
C GLY A 161 15.85 -14.61 -24.59
#